data_AF-A0A9W9F6Z6-F1
#
_entry.id   AF-A0A9W9F6Z6-F1
#
_cell.length_a   1.000
_cell.length_b   1.000
_cell.length_c   1.000
_cell.angle_alpha   90.00
_cell.angle_beta   90.00
_cell.angle_gamma   90.00
#
_symmetry.space_group_name_H-M   'P 1'
#
loop_
_entity.id
_entity.type
_entity.pdbx_description
1 polymer ?
#
loop_
_entity_poly.entity_id
_entity_poly.type
_entity_poly.pdbx_seq_one_letter_code
_entity_poly.pdbx_strand_id
1 'polypeptide(L)'
;MTVNNQSQSQARTVEMSDEERRNGKYSDLSLSKALEGMHQDGLVVLKGVVDLNHIAALNRQMSADAEKKRDDPTQTYNHSVKSNFLQRPPVAKSDLLYDDIYYNPFVLQLANA
;
A
#
# COMPACT_ATOMS: atom_id res chain seq x y z
N MET A 1 24.23 -33.51 -1.83
CA MET A 1 23.00 -32.90 -1.31
C MET A 1 22.79 -31.61 -2.07
N THR A 2 21.88 -31.61 -3.04
CA THR A 2 21.57 -30.44 -3.86
C THR A 2 20.53 -29.63 -3.11
N VAL A 3 20.88 -28.42 -2.68
CA VAL A 3 19.94 -27.50 -2.04
C VAL A 3 19.01 -26.99 -3.15
N ASN A 4 17.77 -27.48 -3.17
CA ASN A 4 16.71 -26.93 -4.02
C ASN A 4 16.46 -25.48 -3.58
N ASN A 5 16.90 -24.54 -4.42
CA ASN A 5 16.56 -23.13 -4.29
C ASN A 5 15.05 -23.01 -4.55
N GLN A 6 14.23 -23.05 -3.50
CA GLN A 6 12.82 -22.73 -3.63
C GLN A 6 12.72 -21.30 -4.15
N SER A 7 12.20 -21.14 -5.37
CA SER A 7 11.82 -19.82 -5.87
C SER A 7 10.84 -19.24 -4.86
N GLN A 8 11.21 -18.16 -4.17
CA GLN A 8 10.25 -17.37 -3.40
C GLN A 8 9.08 -17.04 -4.33
N SER A 9 7.87 -17.50 -3.97
CA SER A 9 6.66 -17.08 -4.66
C SER A 9 6.55 -15.56 -4.48
N GLN A 10 6.83 -14.81 -5.54
CA GLN A 10 6.69 -13.36 -5.53
C GLN A 10 5.22 -13.02 -5.77
N ALA A 11 4.69 -12.10 -4.98
CA ALA A 11 3.34 -11.59 -5.20
C ALA A 11 3.21 -11.06 -6.64
N ARG A 12 2.10 -11.41 -7.30
CA ARG A 12 1.82 -10.92 -8.64
C ARG A 12 1.82 -9.40 -8.64
N THR A 13 2.61 -8.81 -9.54
CA THR A 13 2.74 -7.36 -9.66
C THR A 13 2.08 -6.90 -10.96
N VAL A 14 1.20 -5.91 -10.85
CA VAL A 14 0.58 -5.22 -11.98
C VAL A 14 1.07 -3.78 -11.97
N GLU A 15 1.82 -3.40 -12.99
CA GLU A 15 2.33 -2.04 -13.17
C GLU A 15 1.43 -1.28 -14.15
N MET A 16 0.86 -0.16 -13.70
CA MET A 16 -0.01 0.67 -14.54
C MET A 16 0.84 1.35 -15.61
N SER A 17 0.38 1.32 -16.86
CA SER A 17 0.96 2.14 -17.92
C SER A 17 0.74 3.64 -17.65
N ASP A 18 1.51 4.50 -18.33
CA ASP A 18 1.30 5.96 -18.26
C ASP A 18 -0.12 6.37 -18.66
N GLU A 19 -0.71 5.67 -19.63
CA GLU A 19 -2.08 5.94 -20.07
C GLU A 19 -3.10 5.57 -19.00
N GLU A 20 -3.00 4.36 -18.44
CA GLU A 20 -3.87 3.93 -17.34
C GLU A 20 -3.74 4.89 -16.16
N ARG A 21 -2.51 5.26 -15.76
CA ARG A 21 -2.25 6.23 -14.69
C ARG A 21 -2.91 7.57 -14.93
N ARG A 22 -2.74 8.16 -16.11
CA ARG A 22 -3.35 9.45 -16.47
C ARG A 22 -4.88 9.38 -16.48
N ASN A 23 -5.43 8.25 -16.92
CA ASN A 23 -6.88 8.05 -17.00
C ASN A 23 -7.49 7.57 -15.68
N GLY A 24 -6.67 7.18 -14.69
CA GLY A 24 -7.10 6.56 -13.45
C GLY A 24 -7.90 5.28 -13.66
N LYS A 25 -7.67 4.54 -14.74
CA LYS A 25 -8.50 3.40 -15.15
C LYS A 25 -7.64 2.26 -15.67
N TYR A 26 -7.97 1.02 -15.29
CA TYR A 26 -7.32 -0.16 -15.85
C TYR A 26 -7.69 -0.34 -17.33
N SER A 27 -6.75 -0.89 -18.10
CA SER A 27 -7.09 -1.70 -19.27
C SER A 27 -7.70 -3.04 -18.84
N ASP A 28 -8.47 -3.67 -19.72
CA ASP A 28 -9.07 -4.99 -19.45
C ASP A 28 -7.98 -6.01 -19.05
N LEU A 29 -6.84 -5.99 -19.74
CA LEU A 29 -5.71 -6.87 -19.45
C LEU A 29 -5.13 -6.66 -18.05
N SER A 30 -4.92 -5.40 -17.64
CA SER A 30 -4.38 -5.10 -16.31
C SER A 30 -5.38 -5.45 -15.21
N LEU A 31 -6.68 -5.19 -15.43
CA LEU A 31 -7.73 -5.55 -14.48
C LEU A 31 -7.83 -7.07 -14.30
N SER A 32 -7.83 -7.85 -15.39
CA SER A 32 -7.84 -9.31 -15.31
C SER A 32 -6.64 -9.84 -14.53
N LYS A 33 -5.43 -9.32 -14.79
CA LYS A 33 -4.23 -9.72 -14.04
C LYS A 33 -4.35 -9.41 -12.55
N ALA A 34 -4.92 -8.26 -12.20
CA ALA A 34 -5.10 -7.85 -10.82
C ALA A 34 -6.12 -8.75 -10.10
N LEU A 35 -7.25 -9.04 -10.74
CA LEU A 35 -8.30 -9.92 -10.23
C LEU A 35 -7.80 -11.36 -10.07
N GLU A 36 -7.07 -11.88 -11.05
CA GLU A 36 -6.46 -13.20 -10.96
C GLU A 36 -5.48 -13.30 -9.78
N GLY A 37 -4.61 -12.29 -9.58
CA GLY A 37 -3.69 -12.27 -8.45
C GLY A 37 -4.43 -12.26 -7.11
N MET A 38 -5.47 -11.43 -6.98
CA MET A 38 -6.29 -11.43 -5.77
C MET A 38 -7.02 -12.75 -5.54
N HIS A 39 -7.62 -13.35 -6.58
CA HIS A 39 -8.38 -14.59 -6.44
C HIS A 39 -7.47 -15.80 -6.17
N GLN A 40 -6.37 -15.95 -6.92
CA GLN A 40 -5.51 -17.12 -6.83
C GLN A 40 -4.58 -17.06 -5.61
N ASP A 41 -4.00 -15.88 -5.35
CA ASP A 41 -2.92 -15.73 -4.37
C ASP A 41 -3.40 -15.04 -3.08
N GLY A 42 -4.59 -14.43 -3.09
CA GLY A 42 -5.08 -13.58 -1.97
C GLY A 42 -4.32 -12.26 -1.84
N LEU A 43 -3.42 -11.94 -2.77
CA LEU A 43 -2.52 -10.80 -2.71
C LEU A 43 -2.10 -10.35 -4.12
N VAL A 44 -2.17 -9.04 -4.38
CA VAL A 44 -1.61 -8.42 -5.58
C VAL A 44 -0.87 -7.14 -5.21
N VAL A 45 0.21 -6.85 -5.93
CA VAL A 45 0.94 -5.58 -5.84
C VAL A 45 0.55 -4.69 -7.01
N LEU A 46 -0.05 -3.55 -6.72
CA LEU A 46 -0.33 -2.50 -7.70
C LEU A 46 0.80 -1.48 -7.70
N LYS A 47 1.58 -1.43 -8.78
CA LYS A 47 2.76 -0.56 -8.88
C LYS A 47 2.42 0.72 -9.64
N GLY A 48 2.89 1.85 -9.10
CA GLY A 48 2.73 3.16 -9.71
C GLY A 48 1.34 3.78 -9.55
N VAL A 49 0.58 3.36 -8.53
CA VAL A 49 -0.77 3.88 -8.26
C VAL A 49 -0.81 5.03 -7.25
N VAL A 50 0.34 5.40 -6.66
CA VAL A 50 0.48 6.52 -5.71
C VAL A 50 1.73 7.33 -6.07
N ASP A 51 1.65 8.66 -5.93
CA ASP A 51 2.78 9.58 -6.07
C ASP A 51 3.76 9.42 -4.87
N LEU A 52 5.04 9.26 -5.19
CA LEU A 52 6.09 9.09 -4.19
C LEU A 52 6.29 10.35 -3.31
N ASN A 53 5.95 11.54 -3.80
CA ASN A 53 6.00 12.77 -3.02
C ASN A 53 4.93 12.78 -1.92
N HIS A 54 3.73 12.28 -2.22
CA HIS A 54 2.65 12.13 -1.25
C HIS A 54 3.03 11.13 -0.16
N ILE A 55 3.60 9.98 -0.56
CA ILE A 55 4.16 9.00 0.38
C ILE A 55 5.26 9.62 1.25
N ALA A 56 6.18 10.38 0.67
CA ALA A 56 7.25 11.04 1.43
C ALA A 56 6.71 12.07 2.43
N ALA A 57 5.68 12.83 2.07
CA ALA A 57 5.03 13.80 2.97
C ALA A 57 4.37 13.10 4.18
N LEU A 58 3.58 12.04 3.92
CA LEU A 58 2.98 11.24 4.98
C LEU A 58 4.03 10.55 5.85
N ASN A 59 5.07 9.98 5.24
CA ASN A 59 6.14 9.30 5.97
C ASN A 59 6.86 10.25 6.93
N ARG A 60 7.18 11.49 6.52
CA ARG A 60 7.78 12.49 7.41
C ARG A 60 6.90 12.78 8.62
N GLN A 61 5.61 13.00 8.39
CA GLN A 61 4.68 13.31 9.47
C GLN A 61 4.48 12.11 10.41
N MET A 62 4.20 10.93 9.86
CA MET A 62 3.92 9.74 10.65
C MET A 62 5.16 9.25 11.41
N SER A 63 6.36 9.39 10.85
CA SER A 63 7.60 9.04 11.56
C SER A 63 7.81 9.94 12.78
N ALA A 64 7.58 11.25 12.65
CA ALA A 64 7.68 12.17 13.78
C ALA A 64 6.67 11.86 14.90
N ASP A 65 5.46 11.42 14.55
CA ASP A 65 4.44 11.00 15.52
C ASP A 65 4.74 9.61 16.12
N ALA A 66 5.37 8.72 15.35
CA ALA A 66 5.80 7.39 15.80
C ALA A 66 6.88 7.48 16.88
N GLU A 67 7.84 8.39 16.74
CA GLU A 67 8.87 8.63 17.77
C GLU A 67 8.24 9.02 19.11
N LYS A 68 7.28 9.96 19.10
CA LYS A 68 6.55 10.38 20.31
C LYS A 68 5.79 9.23 20.96
N LYS A 69 5.18 8.35 20.15
CA LYS A 69 4.46 7.17 20.64
C LYS A 69 5.37 6.13 21.26
N ARG A 70 6.58 5.94 20.70
CA ARG A 70 7.55 4.99 21.23
C ARG A 70 8.02 5.39 22.63
N ASP A 71 8.07 6.69 22.90
CA ASP A 71 8.50 7.23 24.19
C ASP A 71 7.36 7.27 25.24
N ASP A 72 6.11 6.97 24.84
CA ASP A 72 4.97 6.89 25.75
C ASP A 72 4.97 5.56 26.52
N PRO A 73 5.08 5.57 27.88
CA PRO A 73 5.10 4.36 28.69
C PRO A 73 3.78 3.58 28.68
N THR A 74 2.69 4.19 28.21
CA THR A 74 1.37 3.56 28.09
C THR A 74 1.14 2.93 26.71
N GLN A 75 2.11 3.05 25.79
CA GLN A 75 1.99 2.54 24.43
C GLN A 75 1.82 1.01 24.40
N THR A 76 0.82 0.56 23.65
CA THR A 76 0.54 -0.85 23.42
C THR A 76 1.04 -1.30 22.04
N TYR A 77 1.34 -2.59 21.92
CA TYR A 77 1.89 -3.16 20.69
C TYR A 77 1.00 -4.28 20.16
N ASN A 78 0.77 -4.27 18.86
CA ASN A 78 0.07 -5.34 18.17
C ASN A 78 0.89 -6.63 18.30
N HIS A 79 0.24 -7.70 18.74
CA HIS A 79 0.88 -9.01 18.98
C HIS A 79 2.10 -8.96 19.92
N SER A 80 2.16 -7.97 20.82
CA SER A 80 3.27 -7.79 21.77
C SER A 80 4.65 -7.58 21.11
N VAL A 81 4.69 -7.18 19.84
CA VAL A 81 5.93 -6.89 19.10
C VAL A 81 6.24 -5.40 19.20
N LYS A 82 7.32 -5.02 19.90
CA LYS A 82 7.69 -3.62 20.21
C LYS A 82 7.87 -2.69 18.99
N SER A 83 8.00 -3.22 17.79
CA SER A 83 8.08 -2.44 16.55
C SER A 83 6.73 -2.28 15.84
N ASN A 84 5.66 -2.92 16.33
CA ASN A 84 4.35 -2.94 15.69
C ASN A 84 3.31 -2.33 16.63
N PHE A 85 2.95 -1.07 16.41
CA PHE A 85 1.94 -0.37 17.21
C PHE A 85 0.87 0.26 16.31
N LEU A 86 -0.30 0.49 16.89
CA LEU A 86 -1.40 1.12 16.18
C LEU A 86 -1.11 2.62 15.98
N GLN A 87 -1.09 3.07 14.73
CA GLN A 87 -0.94 4.48 14.38
C GLN A 87 -1.99 4.92 13.37
N ARG A 88 -2.75 5.96 13.73
CA ARG A 88 -3.68 6.63 12.83
C ARG A 88 -2.89 7.57 11.90
N PRO A 89 -3.20 7.63 10.60
CA PRO A 89 -2.64 8.63 9.70
C PRO A 89 -3.10 10.06 10.09
N PRO A 90 -2.42 11.12 9.61
CA PRO A 90 -2.65 12.51 10.01
C PRO A 90 -3.91 13.14 9.36
N VAL A 91 -5.08 12.57 9.59
CA VAL A 91 -6.36 12.96 8.94
C VAL A 91 -6.87 14.37 9.28
N ALA A 92 -6.29 15.03 10.28
CA ALA A 92 -6.62 16.41 10.64
C ALA A 92 -5.83 17.44 9.82
N LYS A 93 -4.89 17.00 8.98
CA LYS A 93 -4.02 17.84 8.16
C LYS A 93 -4.48 17.74 6.70
N SER A 94 -5.26 18.72 6.25
CA SER A 94 -5.86 18.70 4.91
C SER A 94 -4.83 18.66 3.78
N ASP A 95 -3.63 19.21 4.00
CA ASP A 95 -2.49 19.17 3.10
C ASP A 95 -1.85 17.78 2.95
N LEU A 96 -2.27 16.81 3.77
CA LEU A 96 -1.86 15.41 3.73
C LEU A 96 -3.00 14.46 3.30
N LEU A 97 -4.15 15.01 2.89
CA LEU A 97 -5.26 14.24 2.34
C LEU A 97 -5.15 14.19 0.81
N TYR A 98 -4.44 13.20 0.30
CA TYR A 98 -4.22 13.01 -1.14
C TYR A 98 -5.23 12.04 -1.75
N ASP A 99 -5.79 12.39 -2.91
CA ASP A 99 -6.80 11.58 -3.60
C ASP A 99 -6.27 10.22 -4.05
N ASP A 100 -5.01 10.14 -4.49
CA ASP A 100 -4.35 8.88 -4.87
C ASP A 100 -4.09 7.94 -3.68
N ILE A 101 -4.38 8.36 -2.45
CA ILE A 101 -4.29 7.53 -1.24
C ILE A 101 -5.68 7.23 -0.69
N TYR A 102 -6.50 8.25 -0.46
CA TYR A 102 -7.81 8.09 0.17
C TYR A 102 -8.94 7.74 -0.80
N TYR A 103 -8.78 8.08 -2.08
CA TYR A 103 -9.75 7.86 -3.15
C TYR A 103 -9.09 7.21 -4.37
N ASN A 104 -8.09 6.36 -4.16
CA ASN A 104 -7.30 5.77 -5.23
C ASN A 104 -8.20 5.04 -6.25
N PRO A 105 -8.24 5.49 -7.52
CA PRO A 105 -9.23 4.99 -8.46
C PRO A 105 -8.97 3.53 -8.84
N PHE A 106 -7.72 3.07 -8.82
CA PHE A 106 -7.35 1.68 -9.11
C PHE A 106 -7.74 0.73 -7.98
N VAL A 107 -7.59 1.16 -6.72
CA VAL A 107 -8.03 0.37 -5.57
C VAL A 107 -9.56 0.28 -5.56
N LEU A 108 -10.25 1.40 -5.79
CA LEU A 108 -11.71 1.44 -5.84
C LEU A 108 -12.28 0.58 -6.97
N GLN A 109 -11.68 0.58 -8.16
CA GLN A 109 -12.10 -0.31 -9.26
C GLN A 109 -11.92 -1.79 -8.91
N LEU A 110 -10.75 -2.17 -8.39
CA LEU A 110 -10.47 -3.57 -8.06
C LEU A 110 -11.37 -4.08 -6.93
N ALA A 111 -11.66 -3.24 -5.93
CA ALA A 111 -12.53 -3.61 -4.81
C ALA A 111 -14.02 -3.75 -5.19
N ASN A 112 -14.44 -3.16 -6.30
CA ASN A 112 -15.83 -3.18 -6.78
C ASN A 112 -16.06 -4.09 -8.01
N ALA A 113 -15.02 -4.77 -8.48
CA ALA A 113 -15.06 -5.59 -9.70
C ALA A 113 -15.64 -7.00 -9.46
#